data_AF-E1ZLR2-F1
#
_entry.id   AF-E1ZLR2-F1
#
_cell.length_a   1.000
_cell.length_b   1.000
_cell.length_c   1.000
_cell.angle_alpha   90.00
_cell.angle_beta   90.00
_cell.angle_gamma   90.00
#
_symmetry.space_group_name_H-M   'P 1'
#
loop_
_entity.id
_entity.type
_entity.pdbx_description
1 polymer ?
#
loop_
_entity_poly.entity_id
_entity_poly.type
_entity_poly.pdbx_seq_one_letter_code
_entity_poly.pdbx_strand_id
1 'polypeptide(L)'
;MVRLAGRSRQNVQMHEGQNLAFLAAGNFLRGLGIDSQAEVNRVLDVAMNPNSLYAARNRKQPANPHARKLDVEADLRPVVEFLQAAGLSQEQAILVHPALLSYRVQERLQPFFEYLTGELGLSPQEAASVVQRRPSIVGVEVDGLRRMVAFLLESGNTKEQVVELMATSL
;
A
#
# COMPACT_ATOMS: atom_id res chain seq x y z
N MET A 1 -12.76 -43.27 29.07
CA MET A 1 -12.05 -42.03 29.45
C MET A 1 -11.40 -41.41 28.21
N VAL A 2 -12.09 -40.51 27.52
CA VAL A 2 -11.61 -39.90 26.26
C VAL A 2 -10.88 -38.60 26.56
N ARG A 3 -9.66 -38.50 25.99
CA ARG A 3 -8.65 -37.45 26.14
C ARG A 3 -9.16 -36.11 25.56
N LEU A 4 -9.39 -35.12 26.42
CA LEU A 4 -9.61 -33.71 26.04
C LEU A 4 -8.44 -32.86 26.55
N ALA A 5 -7.34 -32.77 25.79
CA ALA A 5 -6.20 -31.92 26.18
C ALA A 5 -5.36 -31.40 25.00
N GLY A 6 -5.97 -31.14 23.84
CA GLY A 6 -5.24 -30.69 22.64
C GLY A 6 -5.62 -29.30 22.10
N ARG A 7 -6.78 -28.74 22.46
CA ARG A 7 -7.35 -27.57 21.78
C ARG A 7 -6.94 -26.20 22.35
N SER A 8 -6.20 -26.14 23.46
CA SER A 8 -6.04 -24.90 24.23
C SER A 8 -4.69 -24.19 24.04
N ARG A 9 -3.60 -24.88 23.69
CA ARG A 9 -2.28 -24.24 23.52
C ARG A 9 -2.10 -23.57 22.15
N GLN A 10 -2.60 -24.18 21.08
CA GLN A 10 -2.52 -23.61 19.72
C GLN A 10 -3.34 -22.33 19.59
N ASN A 11 -4.57 -22.27 20.12
CA ASN A 11 -5.39 -21.05 20.04
C ASN A 11 -4.82 -19.88 20.86
N VAL A 12 -4.19 -20.15 22.01
CA VAL A 12 -3.54 -19.12 22.83
C VAL A 12 -2.27 -18.60 22.13
N GLN A 13 -1.41 -19.49 21.63
CA GLN A 13 -0.22 -19.09 20.85
C GLN A 13 -0.57 -18.36 19.54
N MET A 14 -1.68 -18.73 18.88
CA MET A 14 -2.16 -18.02 17.69
C MET A 14 -2.67 -16.61 18.03
N HIS A 15 -3.44 -16.43 19.11
CA HIS A 15 -3.87 -15.10 19.54
C HIS A 15 -2.72 -14.23 20.07
N GLU A 16 -1.76 -14.80 20.80
CA GLU A 16 -0.54 -14.09 21.24
C GLU A 16 0.35 -13.68 20.07
N GLY A 17 0.60 -14.58 19.12
CA GLY A 17 1.41 -14.29 17.93
C GLY A 17 0.73 -13.34 16.93
N GLN A 18 -0.59 -13.21 16.97
CA GLN A 18 -1.34 -12.18 16.25
C GLN A 18 -1.19 -10.82 16.94
N ASN A 19 -1.27 -10.78 18.26
CA ASN A 19 -1.15 -9.56 19.04
C ASN A 19 0.28 -8.98 18.96
N LEU A 20 1.31 -9.82 19.02
CA LEU A 20 2.71 -9.39 18.90
C LEU A 20 3.04 -8.79 17.53
N ALA A 21 2.55 -9.37 16.44
CA ALA A 21 2.77 -8.84 15.10
C ALA A 21 2.08 -7.48 14.90
N PHE A 22 0.85 -7.33 15.41
CA PHE A 22 0.15 -6.04 15.42
C PHE A 22 0.88 -4.99 16.24
N LEU A 23 1.42 -5.36 17.41
CA LEU A 23 2.21 -4.45 18.26
C LEU A 23 3.52 -4.03 17.58
N ALA A 24 4.26 -4.97 17.00
CA ALA A 24 5.50 -4.69 16.28
C ALA A 24 5.25 -3.76 15.08
N ALA A 25 4.23 -4.08 14.26
CA ALA A 25 3.83 -3.23 13.14
C ALA A 25 3.36 -1.85 13.61
N GLY A 26 2.61 -1.78 14.71
CA GLY A 26 2.18 -0.51 15.28
C GLY A 26 3.34 0.37 15.76
N ASN A 27 4.33 -0.22 16.43
CA ASN A 27 5.54 0.50 16.84
C ASN A 27 6.35 0.97 15.64
N PHE A 28 6.45 0.14 14.60
CA PHE A 28 7.09 0.51 13.35
C PHE A 28 6.41 1.73 12.70
N LEU A 29 5.07 1.74 12.61
CA LEU A 29 4.32 2.88 12.06
C LEU A 29 4.49 4.18 12.86
N ARG A 30 4.53 4.09 14.20
CA ARG A 30 4.85 5.27 15.05
C ARG A 30 6.26 5.79 14.79
N GLY A 31 7.22 4.90 14.53
CA GLY A 31 8.56 5.29 14.10
C GLY A 31 8.60 6.08 12.78
N LEU A 32 7.53 6.04 11.98
CA LEU A 32 7.37 6.82 10.75
C LEU A 32 6.58 8.12 10.96
N GLY A 33 6.18 8.45 12.19
CA GLY A 33 5.37 9.63 12.52
C GLY A 33 3.86 9.37 12.63
N ILE A 34 3.38 8.14 12.40
CA ILE A 34 1.96 7.80 12.54
C ILE A 34 1.65 7.52 14.01
N ASP A 35 1.53 8.58 14.82
CA ASP A 35 1.47 8.47 16.29
C ASP A 35 0.08 8.18 16.84
N SER A 36 -0.98 8.56 16.12
CA SER A 36 -2.34 8.36 16.57
C SER A 36 -2.69 6.87 16.61
N GLN A 37 -3.08 6.36 17.79
CA GLN A 37 -3.52 4.97 17.93
C GLN A 37 -4.67 4.63 16.97
N ALA A 38 -5.56 5.58 16.71
CA ALA A 38 -6.66 5.39 15.78
C ALA A 38 -6.17 5.24 14.33
N GLU A 39 -5.16 6.00 13.93
CA GLU A 39 -4.54 5.90 12.60
C GLU A 39 -3.74 4.62 12.45
N VAL A 40 -2.93 4.25 13.46
CA VAL A 40 -2.22 2.97 13.51
C VAL A 40 -3.22 1.80 13.35
N ASN A 41 -4.30 1.80 14.13
CA ASN A 41 -5.32 0.74 14.05
C ASN A 41 -5.98 0.70 12.67
N ARG A 42 -6.32 1.86 12.10
CA ARG A 42 -6.91 1.95 10.76
C ARG A 42 -5.94 1.42 9.69
N VAL A 43 -4.68 1.84 9.72
CA VAL A 43 -3.68 1.45 8.72
C VAL A 43 -3.48 -0.07 8.77
N LEU A 44 -3.26 -0.62 9.97
CA LEU A 44 -3.06 -2.06 10.13
C LEU A 44 -4.31 -2.86 9.77
N ASP A 45 -5.50 -2.40 10.14
CA ASP A 45 -6.75 -3.08 9.76
C ASP A 45 -6.92 -3.10 8.23
N VAL A 46 -6.78 -1.96 7.54
CA VAL A 46 -6.90 -1.93 6.06
C VAL A 46 -5.81 -2.77 5.38
N ALA A 47 -4.58 -2.78 5.91
CA ALA A 47 -3.47 -3.52 5.32
C ALA A 47 -3.54 -5.03 5.60
N MET A 48 -4.09 -5.45 6.74
CA MET A 48 -4.00 -6.85 7.21
C MET A 48 -5.33 -7.60 7.29
N ASN A 49 -6.47 -6.90 7.26
CA ASN A 49 -7.81 -7.49 7.39
C ASN A 49 -8.59 -7.39 6.06
N PRO A 50 -8.86 -8.51 5.37
CA PRO A 50 -9.64 -8.49 4.12
C PRO A 50 -11.09 -8.02 4.31
N ASN A 51 -11.59 -8.06 5.55
CA ASN A 51 -12.93 -7.59 5.93
C ASN A 51 -12.89 -6.25 6.67
N SER A 52 -11.88 -5.42 6.41
CA SER A 52 -11.72 -4.11 7.06
C SER A 52 -12.99 -3.27 6.95
N LEU A 53 -13.53 -2.87 8.10
CA LEU A 53 -14.70 -1.97 8.16
C LEU A 53 -14.34 -0.54 7.78
N TYR A 54 -13.06 -0.16 7.88
CA TYR A 54 -12.57 1.14 7.43
C TYR A 54 -12.62 1.26 5.91
N ALA A 55 -12.25 0.19 5.18
CA ALA A 55 -12.37 0.15 3.73
C ALA A 55 -13.84 0.10 3.29
N ALA A 56 -14.66 -0.76 3.91
CA ALA A 56 -16.06 -0.91 3.53
C ALA A 56 -16.90 0.38 3.70
N ARG A 57 -16.57 1.21 4.69
CA ARG A 57 -17.26 2.49 4.95
C ARG A 57 -16.83 3.61 4.02
N ASN A 58 -15.60 3.57 3.51
CA ASN A 58 -15.06 4.58 2.62
C ASN A 58 -15.12 4.11 1.18
N ARG A 59 -16.16 4.49 0.43
CA ARG A 59 -16.29 4.14 -1.00
C ARG A 59 -15.08 4.55 -1.86
N LYS A 60 -14.27 5.51 -1.41
CA LYS A 60 -13.04 5.94 -2.10
C LYS A 60 -11.82 5.05 -1.82
N GLN A 61 -11.85 4.23 -0.77
CA GLN A 61 -10.81 3.24 -0.47
C GLN A 61 -11.38 1.85 -0.71
N PRO A 62 -11.10 1.22 -1.86
CA PRO A 62 -11.57 -0.14 -2.12
C PRO A 62 -10.99 -1.10 -1.09
N ALA A 63 -11.70 -2.20 -0.82
CA ALA A 63 -11.19 -3.28 0.02
C ALA A 63 -9.81 -3.73 -0.49
N ASN A 64 -8.89 -4.03 0.41
CA ASN A 64 -7.54 -4.46 0.03
C ASN A 64 -7.56 -5.96 -0.32
N PRO A 65 -7.43 -6.35 -1.60
CA PRO A 65 -7.44 -7.76 -1.99
C PRO A 65 -6.16 -8.49 -1.55
N HIS A 66 -5.09 -7.75 -1.20
CA HIS A 66 -3.81 -8.29 -0.75
C HIS A 66 -3.69 -8.31 0.77
N ALA A 67 -4.79 -8.07 1.50
CA ALA A 67 -4.78 -8.04 2.95
C ALA A 67 -4.35 -9.39 3.54
N ARG A 68 -3.31 -9.37 4.37
CA ARG A 68 -2.74 -10.54 5.04
C ARG A 68 -1.96 -10.13 6.28
N LYS A 69 -1.52 -11.09 7.10
CA LYS A 69 -0.54 -10.80 8.14
C LYS A 69 0.76 -10.28 7.49
N LEU A 70 1.23 -9.14 7.97
CA LEU A 70 2.46 -8.48 7.54
C LEU A 70 3.51 -8.61 8.65
N ASP A 71 4.73 -8.95 8.24
CA ASP A 71 5.93 -8.89 9.06
C ASP A 71 6.66 -7.55 8.85
N VAL A 72 7.26 -7.01 9.91
CA VAL A 72 7.92 -5.70 9.85
C VAL A 72 9.11 -5.74 8.90
N GLU A 73 9.95 -6.77 8.98
CA GLU A 73 11.21 -6.84 8.23
C GLU A 73 10.97 -7.36 6.81
N ALA A 74 10.11 -8.36 6.65
CA ALA A 74 9.89 -8.99 5.35
C ALA A 74 8.87 -8.25 4.47
N ASP A 75 7.97 -7.45 5.05
CA ASP A 75 6.87 -6.81 4.31
C ASP A 75 6.86 -5.29 4.45
N LEU A 76 6.85 -4.75 5.67
CA LEU A 76 6.66 -3.30 5.86
C LEU A 76 7.92 -2.49 5.51
N ARG A 77 9.09 -2.92 6.02
CA ARG A 77 10.35 -2.21 5.85
C ARG A 77 10.76 -2.06 4.38
N PRO A 78 10.70 -3.10 3.52
CA PRO A 78 11.06 -2.95 2.12
C PRO A 78 10.19 -1.92 1.39
N VAL A 79 8.89 -1.87 1.70
CA VAL A 79 7.98 -0.86 1.13
C VAL A 79 8.40 0.54 1.59
N VAL A 80 8.60 0.74 2.89
CA VAL A 80 8.97 2.04 3.45
C VAL A 80 10.32 2.53 2.91
N GLU A 81 11.33 1.67 2.86
CA GLU A 81 12.65 1.98 2.31
C GLU A 81 12.57 2.35 0.83
N PHE A 82 11.74 1.63 0.06
CA PHE A 82 11.51 1.99 -1.34
C PHE A 82 10.86 3.37 -1.46
N LEU A 83 9.83 3.66 -0.67
CA LEU A 83 9.17 4.96 -0.70
C LEU A 83 10.13 6.09 -0.33
N GLN A 84 10.96 5.86 0.69
CA GLN A 84 12.00 6.80 1.10
C GLN A 84 13.02 7.03 -0.01
N ALA A 85 13.53 5.97 -0.64
CA ALA A 85 14.49 6.06 -1.73
C ALA A 85 13.91 6.77 -2.97
N ALA A 86 12.60 6.61 -3.21
CA ALA A 86 11.87 7.34 -4.24
C ALA A 86 11.56 8.80 -3.88
N GLY A 87 11.93 9.28 -2.68
CA GLY A 87 11.70 10.66 -2.24
C GLY A 87 10.28 10.94 -1.77
N LEU A 88 9.53 9.91 -1.38
CA LEU A 88 8.14 10.03 -0.90
C LEU A 88 8.09 10.18 0.63
N SER A 89 7.11 10.95 1.09
CA SER A 89 6.66 10.94 2.49
C SER A 89 5.94 9.63 2.78
N GLN A 90 6.59 8.76 3.56
CA GLN A 90 6.03 7.45 3.88
C GLN A 90 4.76 7.59 4.73
N GLU A 91 4.78 8.48 5.73
CA GLU A 91 3.63 8.78 6.58
C GLU A 91 2.40 9.14 5.75
N GLN A 92 2.52 10.14 4.88
CA GLN A 92 1.39 10.62 4.09
C GLN A 92 0.91 9.58 3.08
N ALA A 93 1.83 8.88 2.41
CA ALA A 93 1.47 7.84 1.46
C ALA A 93 0.70 6.69 2.14
N ILE A 94 1.16 6.24 3.31
CA ILE A 94 0.55 5.14 4.08
C ILE A 94 -0.80 5.56 4.66
N LEU A 95 -0.94 6.78 5.19
CA LEU A 95 -2.22 7.26 5.72
C LEU A 95 -3.30 7.35 4.64
N VAL A 96 -2.92 7.81 3.44
CA VAL A 96 -3.84 7.97 2.30
C VAL A 96 -4.18 6.62 1.67
N HIS A 97 -3.21 5.70 1.54
CA HIS A 97 -3.42 4.37 0.94
C HIS A 97 -2.74 3.27 1.77
N PRO A 98 -3.34 2.83 2.88
CA PRO A 98 -2.72 1.82 3.75
C PRO A 98 -2.41 0.48 3.08
N ALA A 99 -3.17 0.12 2.03
CA ALA A 99 -2.95 -1.10 1.26
C ALA A 99 -1.56 -1.15 0.61
N LEU A 100 -0.88 -0.01 0.43
CA LEU A 100 0.49 0.09 -0.05
C LEU A 100 1.46 -0.81 0.73
N LEU A 101 1.25 -0.96 2.05
CA LEU A 101 2.06 -1.82 2.93
C LEU A 101 1.94 -3.32 2.63
N SER A 102 0.88 -3.72 1.91
CA SER A 102 0.65 -5.13 1.54
C SER A 102 1.25 -5.50 0.18
N TYR A 103 1.74 -4.53 -0.58
CA TYR A 103 2.36 -4.75 -1.88
C TYR A 103 3.78 -5.30 -1.75
N ARG A 104 4.20 -6.03 -2.78
CA ARG A 104 5.59 -6.47 -2.95
C ARG A 104 6.34 -5.46 -3.80
N VAL A 105 7.53 -5.06 -3.35
CA VAL A 105 8.33 -4.04 -4.07
C VAL A 105 8.62 -4.50 -5.50
N GLN A 106 9.13 -5.72 -5.67
CA GLN A 106 9.57 -6.24 -6.96
C GLN A 106 8.41 -6.55 -7.92
N GLU A 107 7.23 -6.85 -7.39
CA GLU A 107 6.07 -7.23 -8.22
C GLU A 107 5.18 -6.03 -8.55
N ARG A 108 5.21 -4.97 -7.73
CA ARG A 108 4.25 -3.86 -7.82
C ARG A 108 4.93 -2.50 -7.90
N LEU A 109 5.68 -2.11 -6.87
CA LEU A 109 6.20 -0.73 -6.77
C LEU A 109 7.27 -0.47 -7.82
N GLN A 110 8.25 -1.37 -7.94
CA GLN A 110 9.37 -1.22 -8.86
C GLN A 110 8.89 -1.19 -10.33
N PRO A 111 8.11 -2.17 -10.84
CA PRO A 111 7.61 -2.11 -12.22
C PRO A 111 6.76 -0.86 -12.50
N PHE A 112 6.00 -0.39 -11.51
CA PHE A 112 5.22 0.84 -11.66
C PHE A 112 6.09 2.08 -11.83
N PHE A 113 7.13 2.24 -11.01
CA PHE A 113 8.09 3.35 -11.13
C PHE A 113 8.94 3.26 -12.40
N GLU A 114 9.33 2.06 -12.81
CA GLU A 114 10.03 1.80 -14.07
C GLU A 114 9.16 2.21 -15.27
N TYR A 115 7.85 1.94 -15.23
CA TYR A 115 6.92 2.42 -16.26
C TYR A 115 6.87 3.95 -16.33
N LEU A 116 6.71 4.63 -15.17
CA LEU A 116 6.66 6.10 -15.13
C LEU A 116 7.94 6.75 -15.66
N THR A 117 9.09 6.21 -15.28
CA THR A 117 10.39 6.82 -15.60
C THR A 117 10.94 6.39 -16.95
N GLY A 118 10.76 5.12 -17.32
CA GLY A 118 11.27 4.55 -18.57
C GLY A 118 10.34 4.78 -19.76
N GLU A 119 9.07 4.38 -19.65
CA GLU A 119 8.14 4.46 -20.78
C GLU A 119 7.48 5.84 -20.89
N LEU A 120 7.04 6.41 -19.75
CA LEU A 120 6.50 7.76 -19.73
C LEU A 120 7.60 8.82 -19.64
N GLY A 121 8.87 8.47 -19.47
CA GLY A 121 9.97 9.43 -19.49
C GLY A 121 9.82 10.55 -18.46
N LEU A 122 9.24 10.24 -17.28
CA LEU A 122 9.21 11.16 -16.16
C LEU A 122 10.54 11.13 -15.41
N SER A 123 10.97 12.27 -14.89
CA SER A 123 12.04 12.29 -13.90
C SER A 123 11.62 11.52 -12.63
N PRO A 124 12.58 11.01 -11.83
CA PRO A 124 12.27 10.38 -10.55
C PRO A 124 11.41 11.26 -9.64
N GLN A 125 11.63 12.58 -9.65
CA GLN A 125 10.87 13.55 -8.87
C GLN A 125 9.43 13.71 -9.36
N GLU A 126 9.21 13.72 -10.68
CA GLU A 126 7.85 13.75 -11.26
C GLU A 126 7.09 12.46 -10.96
N ALA A 127 7.75 11.30 -11.10
CA ALA A 127 7.15 10.01 -10.75
C ALA A 127 6.76 9.95 -9.26
N ALA A 128 7.65 10.41 -8.38
CA ALA A 128 7.37 10.54 -6.96
C ALA A 128 6.20 11.50 -6.69
N SER A 129 6.15 12.65 -7.37
CA SER A 129 5.05 13.61 -7.26
C SER A 129 3.69 12.99 -7.62
N VAL A 130 3.61 12.21 -8.71
CA VAL A 130 2.39 11.48 -9.11
C VAL A 130 1.93 10.55 -7.99
N VAL A 131 2.84 9.74 -7.46
CA VAL A 131 2.51 8.78 -6.39
C VAL A 131 2.21 9.48 -5.07
N GLN A 132 2.90 10.56 -4.72
CA GLN A 132 2.65 11.32 -3.50
C GLN A 132 1.25 11.94 -3.50
N ARG A 133 0.82 12.47 -4.65
CA ARG A 133 -0.50 13.07 -4.84
C ARG A 133 -1.61 12.03 -4.87
N ARG A 134 -1.33 10.83 -5.39
CA ARG A 134 -2.30 9.74 -5.44
C ARG A 134 -1.66 8.36 -5.22
N PRO A 135 -1.41 7.96 -3.97
CA PRO A 135 -0.73 6.69 -3.69
C PRO A 135 -1.48 5.45 -4.21
N SER A 136 -2.80 5.53 -4.39
CA SER A 136 -3.62 4.42 -4.91
C SER A 136 -3.36 4.09 -6.38
N ILE A 137 -2.75 4.99 -7.17
CA ILE A 137 -2.41 4.73 -8.58
C ILE A 137 -1.45 3.53 -8.72
N VAL A 138 -0.62 3.29 -7.70
CA VAL A 138 0.32 2.15 -7.66
C VAL A 138 -0.43 0.81 -7.72
N GLY A 139 -1.70 0.76 -7.28
CA GLY A 139 -2.54 -0.43 -7.35
C GLY A 139 -3.10 -0.73 -8.75
N VAL A 140 -2.95 0.19 -9.72
CA VAL A 140 -3.36 -0.04 -11.10
C VAL A 140 -2.31 -0.90 -11.79
N GLU A 141 -2.75 -1.98 -12.44
CA GLU A 141 -1.85 -2.82 -13.25
C GLU A 141 -1.19 -2.00 -14.35
N VAL A 142 0.13 -2.11 -14.47
CA VAL A 142 0.93 -1.35 -15.45
C VAL A 142 0.41 -1.55 -16.87
N ASP A 143 0.02 -2.77 -17.24
CA ASP A 143 -0.53 -3.04 -18.57
C ASP A 143 -1.88 -2.35 -18.80
N GLY A 144 -2.72 -2.26 -17.76
CA GLY A 144 -3.98 -1.53 -17.82
C GLY A 144 -3.74 -0.02 -17.94
N LEU A 145 -2.81 0.49 -17.15
CA LEU A 145 -2.41 1.90 -17.19
C LEU A 145 -1.81 2.27 -18.55
N ARG A 146 -0.95 1.42 -19.12
CA ARG A 146 -0.36 1.64 -20.46
C ARG A 146 -1.43 1.78 -21.53
N ARG A 147 -2.45 0.91 -21.53
CA ARG A 147 -3.58 1.00 -22.46
C ARG A 147 -4.37 2.30 -22.27
N MET A 148 -4.61 2.69 -21.02
CA MET A 148 -5.32 3.94 -20.70
C MET A 148 -4.54 5.17 -21.16
N VAL A 149 -3.23 5.21 -20.90
CA VAL A 149 -2.36 6.31 -21.32
C VAL A 149 -2.31 6.40 -22.85
N ALA A 150 -2.13 5.28 -23.56
CA ALA A 150 -2.14 5.25 -25.02
C ALA A 150 -3.45 5.84 -25.57
N PHE A 151 -4.60 5.38 -25.06
CA PHE A 151 -5.91 5.89 -25.46
C PHE A 151 -6.06 7.40 -25.24
N LEU A 152 -5.61 7.93 -24.10
CA LEU A 152 -5.72 9.36 -23.81
C LEU A 152 -4.85 10.21 -24.76
N LEU A 153 -3.63 9.75 -25.05
CA LEU A 153 -2.73 10.41 -25.98
C LEU A 153 -3.31 10.41 -27.41
N GLU A 154 -3.84 9.27 -27.87
CA GLU A 154 -4.52 9.13 -29.16
C GLU A 154 -5.78 10.00 -29.25
N SER A 155 -6.45 10.22 -28.12
CA SER A 155 -7.62 11.11 -28.02
C SER A 155 -7.25 12.61 -28.01
N GLY A 156 -5.96 12.96 -28.17
CA GLY A 156 -5.49 14.33 -28.29
C GLY A 156 -5.05 14.98 -26.97
N ASN A 157 -4.95 14.23 -25.87
CA ASN A 157 -4.37 14.77 -24.63
C ASN A 157 -2.86 14.89 -24.77
N THR A 158 -2.31 15.96 -24.24
CA THR A 158 -0.86 16.11 -24.04
C THR A 158 -0.37 15.16 -22.97
N LYS A 159 0.93 14.84 -22.99
CA LYS A 159 1.57 14.02 -21.97
C LYS A 159 1.37 14.62 -20.57
N GLU A 160 1.48 15.94 -20.45
CA GLU A 160 1.34 16.68 -19.20
C GLU A 160 -0.08 16.55 -18.65
N GLN A 161 -1.10 16.63 -19.51
CA GLN A 161 -2.49 16.38 -19.12
C GLN A 161 -2.70 14.95 -18.65
N VAL A 162 -2.12 13.95 -19.34
CA VAL A 162 -2.24 12.55 -18.91
C VAL A 162 -1.58 12.33 -17.54
N VAL A 163 -0.39 12.86 -17.33
CA VAL A 163 0.32 12.79 -16.03
C VAL A 163 -0.50 13.46 -14.92
N GLU A 164 -1.11 14.60 -15.20
CA GLU A 164 -1.99 15.28 -14.25
C GLU A 164 -3.25 14.45 -13.93
N LEU A 165 -3.85 13.80 -14.92
CA LEU A 165 -4.96 12.87 -14.73
C LEU A 165 -4.54 11.64 -13.90
N MET A 166 -3.34 11.10 -14.11
CA MET A 166 -2.80 10.02 -13.27
C MET A 166 -2.70 10.45 -11.81
N ALA A 167 -2.19 11.66 -11.56
CA ALA A 167 -2.00 12.21 -10.22
C ALA A 167 -3.31 12.57 -9.50
N THR A 168 -4.46 12.56 -10.18
CA THR A 168 -5.73 13.09 -9.61
C THR A 168 -6.95 12.19 -9.79
N SER A 169 -7.11 11.47 -10.91
CA SER A 169 -8.44 11.01 -11.34
C SER A 169 -8.53 9.71 -12.15
N LEU A 170 -7.47 9.23 -12.82
CA LEU A 170 -7.45 7.97 -13.60
C LEU A 170 -7.66 6.67 -12.81
#